data_AF-A0AB37ZDQ2-F1
#
_entry.id   AF-A0AB37ZDQ2-F1
#
_cell.length_a   1.000
_cell.length_b   1.000
_cell.length_c   1.000
_cell.angle_alpha   90.00
_cell.angle_beta   90.00
_cell.angle_gamma   90.00
#
_symmetry.space_group_name_H-M   'P 1'
#
loop_
_entity.id
_entity.type
_entity.pdbx_description
1 polymer ?
#
loop_
_entity_poly.entity_id
_entity_poly.type
_entity_poly.pdbx_seq_one_letter_code
_entity_poly.pdbx_strand_id
1 'polypeptide(L)' 'MPRYHIHFMSSTHGEAANRHTRQVDISKPIEYDTDIAAVQEWAAKEVGAEEATLISWQELKGAVRPEDGQ' A
#
# COMPACT_ATOMS: atom_id res chain seq x y z
N MET A 1 -12.54 3.91 7.76
CA MET A 1 -11.79 3.27 6.67
C MET A 1 -10.48 2.80 7.26
N PRO A 2 -10.14 1.50 7.20
CA PRO A 2 -8.83 1.03 7.62
C PRO A 2 -7.73 1.73 6.80
N ARG A 3 -6.69 2.17 7.50
CA ARG A 3 -5.53 2.81 6.90
C ARG A 3 -4.40 1.80 6.87
N TYR A 4 -3.78 1.62 5.72
CA TYR A 4 -2.66 0.69 5.55
C TYR A 4 -1.38 1.43 5.23
N HIS A 5 -0.29 0.97 5.84
CA HIS A 5 1.07 1.26 5.39
C HIS A 5 1.49 0.15 4.42
N ILE A 6 1.65 0.48 3.14
CA ILE A 6 1.95 -0.48 2.08
C ILE A 6 3.35 -0.27 1.53
N HIS A 7 4.05 -1.37 1.26
CA HIS A 7 5.35 -1.41 0.60
C HIS A 7 5.18 -2.17 -0.71
N PHE A 8 5.59 -1.57 -1.82
CA PHE A 8 5.48 -2.20 -3.14
C PHE A 8 6.71 -1.91 -3.99
N MET A 9 7.00 -2.83 -4.92
CA MET A 9 7.93 -2.59 -6.02
C MET A 9 7.12 -2.12 -7.23
N SER A 10 7.61 -1.12 -7.95
CA SER A 10 7.10 -0.76 -9.26
C SER A 10 8.07 -1.22 -10.34
N SER A 11 7.53 -1.57 -11.50
CA SER A 11 8.29 -1.98 -12.68
C SER A 11 7.73 -1.27 -13.90
N THR A 12 8.62 -0.65 -14.66
CA THR A 12 8.34 -0.07 -15.98
C THR A 12 9.35 -0.64 -16.95
N HIS A 13 8.91 -0.99 -18.16
CA HIS A 13 9.75 -1.59 -19.18
C HIS A 13 10.95 -0.68 -19.50
N GLY A 14 12.16 -1.23 -19.35
CA GLY A 14 13.40 -0.49 -19.60
C GLY A 14 13.89 0.34 -18.42
N GLU A 15 13.18 0.34 -17.29
CA GLU A 15 13.61 1.00 -16.06
C GLU A 15 13.93 -0.03 -14.95
N ALA A 16 14.82 0.35 -14.04
CA ALA A 16 15.09 -0.46 -12.86
C ALA A 16 13.86 -0.46 -11.95
N ALA A 17 13.57 -1.62 -11.35
CA ALA A 17 12.46 -1.73 -10.41
C ALA A 17 12.69 -0.80 -9.20
N ASN A 18 11.67 -0.03 -8.84
CA ASN A 18 11.76 0.97 -7.77
C ASN A 18 10.92 0.56 -6.56
N ARG A 19 11.45 0.79 -5.35
CA ARG A 19 10.75 0.47 -4.11
C ARG A 19 10.01 1.70 -3.60
N HIS A 20 8.74 1.51 -3.27
CA HIS A 20 7.86 2.56 -2.78
C HIS A 20 7.24 2.20 -1.44
N THR A 21 6.95 3.26 -0.68
CA THR A 21 6.21 3.19 0.58
C THR A 21 5.13 4.25 0.55
N ARG A 22 3.88 3.84 0.80
CA ARG A 22 2.70 4.71 0.79
C ARG A 22 1.77 4.37 1.95
N GLN A 23 0.97 5.37 2.34
CA GLN A 23 -0.18 5.17 3.21
C GLN A 23 -1.44 5.31 2.38
N VAL A 24 -2.37 4.36 2.54
CA VAL A 24 -3.62 4.32 1.78
C VAL A 24 -4.79 4.07 2.71
N ASP A 25 -5.87 4.81 2.49
CA ASP A 25 -7.15 4.57 3.15
C ASP A 25 -7.99 3.67 2.24
N ILE A 26 -8.29 2.45 2.70
CA ILE A 26 -9.06 1.47 1.93
C ILE A 26 -10.43 1.29 2.59
N SER A 27 -11.48 1.15 1.78
CA SER A 27 -12.85 1.01 2.30
C SER A 27 -13.12 -0.33 2.97
N LYS A 28 -12.38 -1.37 2.57
CA LYS A 28 -12.43 -2.74 3.12
C LYS A 28 -11.02 -3.22 3.47
N PRO A 29 -10.86 -4.20 4.37
CA PRO A 29 -9.56 -4.78 4.67
C PRO A 29 -8.94 -5.49 3.44
N ILE A 30 -7.61 -5.60 3.42
CA ILE A 30 -6.90 -6.43 2.43
C ILE A 30 -6.84 -7.86 3.00
N GLU A 31 -7.76 -8.72 2.57
CA GLU A 31 -7.91 -10.10 3.09
C GLU A 31 -7.77 -11.16 2.00
N TYR A 32 -8.13 -10.84 0.76
CA TYR A 32 -8.15 -11.77 -0.36
C TYR A 32 -7.19 -11.33 -1.47
N ASP A 33 -6.80 -12.28 -2.33
CA ASP A 33 -5.94 -12.00 -3.49
C ASP A 33 -6.52 -10.92 -4.42
N THR A 34 -7.85 -10.82 -4.50
CA THR A 34 -8.53 -9.77 -5.26
C THR A 34 -8.31 -8.37 -4.68
N ASP A 35 -8.20 -8.24 -3.35
CA ASP A 35 -7.89 -6.96 -2.71
C ASP A 35 -6.43 -6.58 -2.96
N ILE A 36 -5.53 -7.57 -2.90
CA ILE A 36 -4.11 -7.40 -3.21
C ILE A 36 -3.95 -6.91 -4.65
N ALA A 37 -4.63 -7.55 -5.62
CA ALA A 37 -4.61 -7.14 -7.02
C ALA A 37 -5.13 -5.71 -7.23
N ALA A 38 -6.22 -5.33 -6.55
CA ALA A 38 -6.74 -3.97 -6.60
C ALA A 38 -5.74 -2.93 -6.06
N VAL A 39 -5.04 -3.25 -4.97
CA VAL A 39 -4.00 -2.37 -4.40
C VAL A 39 -2.79 -2.26 -5.32
N GLN A 40 -2.39 -3.36 -5.97
CA GLN A 40 -1.32 -3.35 -6.96
C GLN A 40 -1.67 -2.48 -8.17
N GLU A 41 -2.88 -2.61 -8.72
CA GLU A 41 -3.33 -1.79 -9.84
C GLU A 41 -3.36 -0.30 -9.46
N TRP A 42 -3.89 0.02 -8.27
CA TRP A 42 -3.85 1.38 -7.74
C TRP A 42 -2.40 1.90 -7.59
N ALA A 43 -1.50 1.07 -7.05
CA ALA A 43 -0.12 1.45 -6.77
C ALA A 43 0.67 1.73 -8.05
N ALA A 44 0.47 0.93 -9.09
CA ALA A 44 1.07 1.15 -10.41
C ALA A 44 0.62 2.49 -10.99
N LYS A 45 -0.70 2.77 -10.96
CA LYS A 45 -1.28 4.04 -11.43
C LYS A 45 -0.77 5.25 -10.65
N GLU A 46 -0.59 5.14 -9.33
CA GLU A 46 -0.09 6.24 -8.48
C GLU A 46 1.31 6.69 -8.91
N VAL A 47 2.21 5.74 -9.13
CA VAL A 47 3.62 6.04 -9.44
C VAL A 47 3.90 6.12 -10.95
N GLY A 48 2.88 5.97 -11.79
CA GLY A 48 3.03 6.00 -13.25
C GLY A 48 3.81 4.80 -13.81
N ALA A 49 3.76 3.64 -13.13
CA ALA A 49 4.42 2.41 -13.58
C ALA A 49 3.45 1.50 -14.35
N GLU A 50 3.99 0.59 -15.14
CA GLU A 50 3.19 -0.43 -15.85
C GLU A 50 2.66 -1.48 -14.88
N GLU A 51 3.50 -1.92 -13.94
CA GLU A 51 3.14 -2.92 -12.95
C GLU A 51 3.63 -2.50 -11.55
N ALA A 52 2.91 -2.96 -10.53
CA ALA A 52 3.35 -2.87 -9.15
C ALA A 52 3.13 -4.20 -8.43
N THR A 53 4.08 -4.60 -7.60
CA THR A 53 4.03 -5.80 -6.78
C THR A 53 3.97 -5.40 -5.31
N LEU A 54 2.87 -5.73 -4.65
CA LEU A 54 2.72 -5.50 -3.22
C LEU A 54 3.63 -6.47 -2.46
N ILE A 55 4.56 -5.95 -1.67
CA ILE A 55 5.52 -6.74 -0.89
C ILE A 55 4.96 -6.99 0.51
N SER A 56 4.42 -5.94 1.13
CA SER A 56 3.82 -6.03 2.46
C SER A 56 2.80 -4.90 2.66
N TRP A 57 1.84 -5.16 3.54
CA TRP A 57 0.90 -4.16 4.04
C TRP A 57 0.68 -4.37 5.53
N GLN A 58 0.54 -3.27 6.26
CA GLN A 58 0.23 -3.30 7.68
C GLN A 58 -0.90 -2.33 7.98
N GLU A 59 -1.96 -2.81 8.61
CA GLU A 59 -3.03 -1.94 9.10
C GLU A 59 -2.51 -1.05 10.24
N LEU A 60 -2.70 0.26 10.09
CA LEU A 60 -2.41 1.24 11.12
C LEU A 60 -3.59 1.30 12.09
N LYS A 61 -3.47 0.62 13.23
CA LYS A 61 -4.45 0.69 14.32
C LYS A 61 -4.27 1.99 15.09
N GLY A 62 -5.25 2.89 14.96
CA GLY A 62 -5.34 4.14 15.72
C GLY A 62 -4.83 5.37 14.97
N ALA A 63 -5.72 6.36 14.79
CA ALA A 63 -5.34 7.69 14.32
C ALA A 63 -4.65 8.55 15.41
N VAL A 64 -4.69 8.07 16.67
CA VAL A 64 -4.31 8.80 17.86
C VAL A 64 -3.33 7.94 18.66
N ARG A 65 -2.14 8.49 18.91
CA ARG A 65 -1.20 7.95 19.90
C ARG A 65 -1.92 7.99 21.25
N PRO A 66 -1.98 6.92 22.07
CA PRO A 66 -2.48 7.07 23.43
C PRO A 66 -1.69 8.20 24.08
N GLU A 67 -2.37 9.23 24.56
CA GLU A 67 -1.74 10.23 25.41
C GLU A 67 -1.17 9.43 26.58
N ASP A 68 0.15 9.42 26.70
CA ASP A 68 0.83 8.84 27.86
C ASP A 68 0.15 9.44 29.09
N GLY A 69 -0.59 8.62 29.83
CA GLY A 69 -1.17 9.04 31.08
C GLY A 69 -0.04 9.30 32.06
N GLN A 70 0.29 10.58 32.27
CA GLN A 70 0.94 11.09 33.47
C GLN A 70 0.83 12.61 33.58
#